data_AF-A0A1D2QKR5-F1
#
_entry.id   AF-A0A1D2QKR5-F1
#
_cell.length_a   1.000
_cell.length_b   1.000
_cell.length_c   1.000
_cell.angle_alpha   90.00
_cell.angle_beta   90.00
_cell.angle_gamma   90.00
#
_symmetry.space_group_name_H-M   'P 1'
#
loop_
_entity.id
_entity.type
_entity.pdbx_description
1 polymer ?
#
loop_
_entity_poly.entity_id
_entity_poly.type
_entity_poly.pdbx_seq_one_letter_code
_entity_poly.pdbx_strand_id
1 'polypeptide(L)'
;MSDEDAEETQDSEAEETELVSAETVEEQLESAEAELEDAETEAELDVVEAQLDKIEGLLESADLPEPDEDDEDAEDPREELETRLSDLRDELEDQRGPYAEDVISDVEDAAATITDTRWTDDGSEELVTVVESFAETVQDALGTDFSVTLSRNADDLAEILGTAATAIGDANLDPDEDADTLETLVEATEELQSGIDDAEEWSDLSTREQLEAEGYYDVLDHRKDYPPEWGALKVWEKRNRADMVLLALDSLQSNFMERHCLEALERMGNEDAVEPMLQRAQRRDKDAIRILGK
;
A
#
# COMPACT_ATOMS: atom_id res chain seq x y z
N MET A 1 45.60 -73.85 22.87
CA MET A 1 45.13 -73.42 21.54
C MET A 1 43.84 -72.69 21.85
N SER A 2 43.90 -71.40 22.21
CA SER A 2 44.17 -70.24 21.31
C SER A 2 43.04 -70.18 20.27
N ASP A 3 42.20 -69.15 20.17
CA ASP A 3 42.34 -67.68 20.24
C ASP A 3 40.96 -67.13 20.71
N GLU A 4 40.72 -66.06 21.48
CA GLU A 4 41.28 -64.69 21.59
C GLU A 4 41.03 -63.81 20.35
N ASP A 5 39.89 -63.10 20.32
CA ASP A 5 39.63 -61.89 19.51
C ASP A 5 38.33 -61.24 20.06
N ALA A 6 38.41 -60.41 21.10
CA ALA A 6 38.74 -58.98 21.12
C ALA A 6 37.48 -58.10 21.09
N GLU A 7 37.26 -57.45 22.23
CA GLU A 7 36.37 -56.33 22.47
C GLU A 7 36.62 -55.20 21.47
N GLU A 8 35.54 -54.63 20.94
CA GLU A 8 35.52 -53.21 20.57
C GLU A 8 34.20 -52.62 21.08
N THR A 9 34.09 -52.49 22.40
CA THR A 9 33.13 -51.57 23.01
C THR A 9 33.67 -50.16 22.78
N GLN A 10 33.23 -49.54 21.70
CA GLN A 10 33.25 -48.09 21.59
C GLN A 10 32.29 -47.55 22.64
N ASP A 11 32.89 -47.14 23.75
CA ASP A 11 32.31 -46.20 24.71
C ASP A 11 32.16 -44.88 23.96
N SER A 12 31.04 -44.71 23.26
CA SER A 12 30.59 -43.40 22.85
C SER A 12 30.05 -42.75 24.12
N GLU A 13 30.89 -41.97 24.79
CA GLU A 13 30.44 -40.82 25.58
C GLU A 13 29.58 -39.98 24.63
N ALA A 14 28.28 -40.30 24.60
CA ALA A 14 27.29 -39.32 24.21
C ALA A 14 27.48 -38.19 25.21
N GLU A 15 27.96 -37.05 24.72
CA GLU A 15 27.65 -35.78 25.38
C GLU A 15 26.13 -35.82 25.59
N GLU A 16 25.70 -35.95 26.85
CA GLU A 16 24.33 -35.62 27.26
C GLU A 16 24.15 -34.15 26.87
N THR A 17 23.78 -33.89 25.62
CA THR A 17 23.03 -32.70 25.27
C THR A 17 21.82 -32.74 26.18
N GLU A 18 21.78 -31.86 27.18
CA GLU A 18 20.61 -31.65 28.03
C GLU A 18 19.40 -31.54 27.10
N LEU A 19 18.57 -32.58 27.07
CA LEU A 19 17.36 -32.61 26.27
C LEU A 19 16.45 -31.52 26.85
N VAL A 20 16.15 -30.51 26.04
CA VAL A 20 15.26 -29.43 26.44
C VAL A 20 13.86 -30.02 26.59
N SER A 21 13.33 -29.97 27.82
CA SER A 21 11.99 -30.48 28.14
C SER A 21 10.92 -29.41 27.91
N ALA A 22 9.67 -29.82 27.76
CA ALA A 22 8.51 -28.92 27.71
C ALA A 22 8.49 -27.94 28.90
N GLU A 23 8.73 -28.45 30.12
CA GLU A 23 8.79 -27.67 31.36
C GLU A 23 9.88 -26.59 31.31
N THR A 24 11.02 -26.86 30.64
CA THR A 24 12.10 -25.88 30.47
C THR A 24 11.66 -24.76 29.53
N VAL A 25 10.98 -25.08 28.44
CA VAL A 25 10.47 -24.08 27.48
C VAL A 25 9.38 -23.23 28.16
N GLU A 26 8.48 -23.86 28.91
CA GLU A 26 7.42 -23.17 29.63
C GLU A 26 7.95 -22.21 30.69
N GLU A 27 8.96 -22.59 31.47
CA GLU A 27 9.61 -21.70 32.44
C GLU A 27 10.30 -20.50 31.75
N GLN A 28 10.89 -20.72 30.56
CA GLN A 28 11.49 -19.62 29.79
C GLN A 28 10.42 -18.68 29.20
N LEU A 29 9.27 -19.22 28.75
CA LEU A 29 8.14 -18.42 28.29
C LEU A 29 7.54 -17.59 29.43
N GLU A 30 7.33 -18.17 30.61
CA GLU A 30 6.86 -17.45 31.80
C GLU A 30 7.84 -16.34 32.23
N SER A 31 9.15 -16.60 32.13
CA SER A 31 10.16 -15.58 32.38
C SER A 31 10.14 -14.47 31.33
N ALA A 32 9.96 -14.81 30.05
CA ALA A 32 9.86 -13.82 28.97
C ALA A 32 8.61 -12.96 29.10
N GLU A 33 7.46 -13.57 29.45
CA GLU A 33 6.22 -12.86 29.76
C GLU A 33 6.41 -11.87 30.90
N ALA A 34 7.02 -12.29 32.01
CA ALA A 34 7.29 -11.39 33.14
C ALA A 34 8.24 -10.25 32.77
N GLU A 35 9.27 -10.51 31.96
CA GLU A 35 10.18 -9.47 31.47
C GLU A 35 9.50 -8.52 30.48
N LEU A 36 8.59 -9.03 29.66
CA LEU A 36 7.77 -8.25 28.74
C LEU A 36 6.79 -7.34 29.49
N GLU A 37 6.16 -7.83 30.55
CA GLU A 37 5.28 -7.02 31.42
C GLU A 37 6.03 -5.90 32.15
N ASP A 38 7.31 -6.13 32.48
CA ASP A 38 8.17 -5.19 33.21
C ASP A 38 8.97 -4.25 32.28
N ALA A 39 8.95 -4.46 30.96
CA ALA A 39 9.68 -3.64 30.00
C ALA A 39 9.06 -2.24 29.90
N GLU A 40 9.89 -1.21 30.08
CA GLU A 40 9.47 0.20 29.98
C GLU A 40 10.13 0.92 28.80
N THR A 41 11.07 0.27 28.10
CA THR A 41 11.87 0.88 27.02
C THR A 41 12.07 -0.05 25.83
N GLU A 42 12.31 0.51 24.64
CA GLU A 42 12.63 -0.25 23.43
C GLU A 42 13.85 -1.16 23.60
N ALA A 43 14.85 -0.71 24.36
CA ALA A 43 16.03 -1.52 24.63
C ALA A 43 15.73 -2.74 25.51
N GLU A 44 14.72 -2.66 26.37
CA GLU A 44 14.24 -3.80 27.16
C GLU A 44 13.39 -4.73 26.28
N LEU A 45 12.55 -4.19 25.39
CA LEU A 45 11.81 -4.97 24.39
C LEU A 45 12.74 -5.73 23.45
N ASP A 46 13.86 -5.14 22.99
CA ASP A 46 14.90 -5.83 22.20
C ASP A 46 15.50 -7.03 22.93
N VAL A 47 15.65 -6.94 24.26
CA VAL A 47 16.16 -8.04 25.09
C VAL A 47 15.12 -9.16 25.16
N VAL A 48 13.85 -8.82 25.34
CA VAL A 48 12.73 -9.78 25.32
C VAL A 48 12.62 -10.45 23.96
N GLU A 49 12.68 -9.70 22.85
CA GLU A 49 12.65 -10.24 21.48
C GLU A 49 13.75 -11.28 21.28
N ALA A 50 14.99 -10.95 21.65
CA ALA A 50 16.11 -11.87 21.57
C ALA A 50 15.92 -13.12 22.45
N GLN A 51 15.19 -13.00 23.57
CA GLN A 51 14.81 -14.14 24.40
C GLN A 51 13.73 -14.99 23.74
N LEU A 52 12.70 -14.40 23.15
CA LEU A 52 11.66 -15.12 22.38
C LEU A 52 12.26 -15.89 21.20
N ASP A 53 13.20 -15.30 20.46
CA ASP A 53 13.93 -15.98 19.37
C ASP A 53 14.77 -17.16 19.86
N LYS A 54 15.39 -17.02 21.04
CA LYS A 54 16.10 -18.14 21.67
C LYS A 54 15.13 -19.24 22.08
N ILE A 55 13.97 -18.88 22.60
CA ILE A 55 12.92 -19.83 22.99
C ILE A 55 12.39 -20.57 21.76
N GLU A 56 12.18 -19.88 20.63
CA GLU A 56 11.82 -20.51 19.36
C GLU A 56 12.84 -21.58 18.95
N GLY A 57 14.13 -21.24 18.96
CA GLY A 57 15.19 -22.20 18.65
C GLY A 57 15.24 -23.38 19.63
N LEU A 58 14.93 -23.15 20.92
CA LEU A 58 14.81 -24.23 21.91
C LEU A 58 13.61 -25.13 21.58
N LEU A 59 12.45 -24.55 21.28
CA LEU A 59 11.22 -25.25 20.95
C LEU A 59 11.36 -26.11 19.68
N GLU A 60 12.02 -25.60 18.65
CA GLU A 60 12.36 -26.37 17.43
C GLU A 60 13.23 -27.59 17.74
N SER A 61 14.16 -27.46 18.68
CA SER A 61 15.08 -28.53 19.07
C SER A 61 14.55 -29.47 20.16
N ALA A 62 13.43 -29.11 20.80
CA ALA A 62 12.86 -29.84 21.92
C ALA A 62 12.26 -31.19 21.48
N ASP A 63 12.60 -32.23 22.22
CA ASP A 63 12.04 -33.59 22.04
C ASP A 63 10.74 -33.70 22.84
N LEU A 64 9.67 -33.14 22.26
CA LEU A 64 8.33 -33.10 22.85
C LEU A 64 7.53 -34.35 22.46
N PRO A 65 6.64 -34.86 23.35
CA PRO A 65 5.80 -36.00 23.02
C PRO A 65 4.86 -35.64 21.86
N GLU A 66 4.82 -36.51 20.85
CA GLU A 66 3.89 -36.39 19.73
C GLU A 66 2.44 -36.61 20.23
N PRO A 67 1.45 -35.89 19.67
CA PRO A 67 0.04 -36.14 19.96
C PRO A 67 -0.37 -37.55 19.50
N ASP A 68 -1.38 -38.13 20.15
CA ASP A 68 -1.89 -39.45 19.77
C ASP A 68 -2.62 -39.36 18.41
N GLU A 69 -2.03 -39.90 17.35
CA GLU A 69 -2.62 -39.89 16.00
C GLU A 69 -3.99 -40.59 15.92
N ASP A 70 -4.31 -41.46 16.88
CA ASP A 70 -5.59 -42.19 16.95
C ASP A 70 -6.68 -41.42 17.73
N ASP A 71 -6.37 -40.26 18.33
CA ASP A 71 -7.31 -39.41 19.08
C ASP A 71 -7.31 -37.97 18.52
N GLU A 72 -8.44 -37.57 17.93
CA GLU A 72 -8.62 -36.24 17.34
C GLU A 72 -8.67 -35.10 18.38
N ASP A 73 -8.87 -35.44 19.66
CA ASP A 73 -8.86 -34.51 20.79
C ASP A 73 -7.54 -34.58 21.59
N ALA A 74 -6.50 -35.25 21.07
CA ALA A 74 -5.20 -35.31 21.73
C ALA A 74 -4.57 -33.91 21.79
N GLU A 75 -4.19 -33.48 23.00
CA GLU A 75 -3.42 -32.25 23.23
C GLU A 75 -2.06 -32.38 22.53
N ASP A 76 -1.68 -31.39 21.72
CA ASP A 76 -0.36 -31.26 21.11
C ASP A 76 0.46 -30.23 21.92
N PRO A 77 1.40 -30.69 22.78
CA PRO A 77 2.17 -29.79 23.63
C PRO A 77 3.07 -28.84 22.83
N ARG A 78 3.43 -29.20 21.59
CA ARG A 78 4.20 -28.31 20.71
C ARG A 78 3.32 -27.15 20.24
N GLU A 79 2.13 -27.45 19.74
CA GLU A 79 1.19 -26.43 19.24
C GLU A 79 0.82 -25.42 20.36
N GLU A 80 0.63 -25.89 21.60
CA GLU A 80 0.34 -25.02 22.74
C GLU A 80 1.48 -24.03 23.03
N LEU A 81 2.73 -24.50 23.03
CA LEU A 81 3.90 -23.65 23.27
C LEU A 81 4.16 -22.70 22.10
N GLU A 82 3.95 -23.15 20.85
CA GLU A 82 4.06 -22.31 19.66
C GLU A 82 3.00 -21.20 19.66
N THR A 83 1.78 -21.52 20.07
CA THR A 83 0.70 -20.53 20.22
C THR A 83 1.06 -19.49 21.26
N ARG A 84 1.54 -19.91 22.44
CA ARG A 84 1.93 -18.96 23.50
C ARG A 84 3.12 -18.10 23.09
N LEU A 85 4.09 -18.65 22.37
CA LEU A 85 5.20 -17.87 21.81
C LEU A 85 4.69 -16.83 20.81
N SER A 86 3.72 -17.19 19.96
CA SER A 86 3.09 -16.26 19.02
C SER A 86 2.35 -15.15 19.76
N ASP A 87 1.57 -15.49 20.79
CA ASP A 87 0.84 -14.50 21.60
C ASP A 87 1.80 -13.50 22.26
N LEU A 88 2.94 -13.95 22.79
CA LEU A 88 3.96 -13.06 23.37
C LEU A 88 4.66 -12.19 22.33
N ARG A 89 4.84 -12.69 21.09
CA ARG A 89 5.38 -11.89 19.99
C ARG A 89 4.40 -10.79 19.58
N ASP A 90 3.12 -11.11 19.47
CA ASP A 90 2.09 -10.12 19.17
C ASP A 90 2.01 -9.07 20.29
N GLU A 91 2.08 -9.47 21.57
CA GLU A 91 2.12 -8.53 22.70
C GLU A 91 3.38 -7.65 22.70
N LEU A 92 4.53 -8.20 22.32
CA LEU A 92 5.76 -7.42 22.17
C LEU A 92 5.62 -6.34 21.11
N GLU A 93 5.09 -6.69 19.93
CA GLU A 93 4.85 -5.72 18.86
C GLU A 93 3.82 -4.65 19.27
N ASP A 94 2.77 -5.03 20.00
CA ASP A 94 1.78 -4.08 20.54
C ASP A 94 2.39 -3.10 21.56
N GLN A 95 3.50 -3.48 22.23
CA GLN A 95 4.22 -2.61 23.17
C GLN A 95 5.29 -1.73 22.52
N ARG A 96 5.71 -2.04 21.29
CA ARG A 96 6.65 -1.20 20.54
C ARG A 96 6.05 0.19 20.32
N GLY A 97 6.85 1.21 20.57
CA GLY A 97 6.51 2.59 20.31
C GLY A 97 6.49 2.93 18.80
N PRO A 98 5.89 4.07 18.42
CA PRO A 98 5.95 4.55 17.05
C PRO A 98 7.38 4.90 16.65
N TYR A 99 7.81 4.54 15.43
CA TYR A 99 9.12 4.91 14.92
C TYR A 99 9.05 6.02 13.87
N ALA A 100 10.07 6.89 13.88
CA ALA A 100 10.20 7.94 12.87
C ALA A 100 10.31 7.38 11.44
N GLU A 101 10.89 6.19 11.28
CA GLU A 101 11.03 5.53 9.99
C GLU A 101 9.69 5.07 9.40
N ASP A 102 8.75 4.61 10.23
CA ASP A 102 7.40 4.25 9.80
C ASP A 102 6.65 5.49 9.29
N VAL A 103 6.70 6.59 10.07
CA VAL A 103 6.13 7.88 9.68
C VAL A 103 6.72 8.37 8.35
N ILE A 104 8.05 8.27 8.18
CA ILE A 104 8.71 8.66 6.93
C ILE A 104 8.21 7.81 5.76
N SER A 105 8.11 6.49 5.93
CA SER A 105 7.61 5.58 4.91
C SER A 105 6.18 5.94 4.50
N ASP A 106 5.30 6.17 5.48
CA ASP A 106 3.90 6.53 5.24
C ASP A 106 3.75 7.88 4.53
N VAL A 107 4.61 8.85 4.83
CA VAL A 107 4.66 10.16 4.14
C VAL A 107 5.16 10.01 2.71
N GLU A 108 6.13 9.13 2.46
CA GLU A 108 6.63 8.82 1.10
C GLU A 108 5.54 8.12 0.28
N ASP A 109 4.78 7.20 0.86
CA ASP A 109 3.65 6.53 0.22
C ASP A 109 2.49 7.49 -0.07
N ALA A 110 2.21 8.42 0.83
CA ALA A 110 1.27 9.52 0.61
C ALA A 110 1.71 10.42 -0.56
N ALA A 111 3.00 10.76 -0.64
CA ALA A 111 3.56 11.52 -1.74
C ALA A 111 3.45 10.78 -3.08
N ALA A 112 3.73 9.48 -3.09
CA ALA A 112 3.55 8.63 -4.27
C ALA A 112 2.09 8.63 -4.74
N THR A 113 1.14 8.43 -3.81
CA THR A 113 -0.30 8.47 -4.09
C THR A 113 -0.72 9.80 -4.72
N ILE A 114 -0.27 10.94 -4.20
CA ILE A 114 -0.55 12.26 -4.79
C ILE A 114 -0.05 12.35 -6.24
N THR A 115 1.15 11.82 -6.54
CA THR A 115 1.73 11.91 -7.90
C THR A 115 1.16 10.91 -8.90
N ASP A 116 0.77 9.72 -8.45
CA ASP A 116 0.28 8.65 -9.31
C ASP A 116 -1.22 8.79 -9.64
N THR A 117 -1.96 9.53 -8.81
CA THR A 117 -3.39 9.76 -8.99
C THR A 117 -3.67 10.96 -9.89
N ARG A 118 -4.68 10.81 -10.75
CA ARG A 118 -5.21 11.92 -11.55
C ARG A 118 -6.31 12.62 -10.76
N TRP A 119 -5.99 13.78 -10.21
CA TRP A 119 -6.92 14.59 -9.43
C TRP A 119 -7.82 15.49 -10.28
N THR A 120 -8.98 15.88 -9.73
CA THR A 120 -9.79 16.97 -10.31
C THR A 120 -9.24 18.33 -9.88
N ASP A 121 -9.81 19.41 -10.44
CA ASP A 121 -9.46 20.77 -10.02
C ASP A 121 -9.82 21.03 -8.55
N ASP A 122 -10.90 20.41 -8.08
CA ASP A 122 -11.39 20.49 -6.70
C ASP A 122 -10.55 19.59 -5.79
N GLY A 123 -10.28 18.34 -6.19
CA GLY A 123 -9.38 17.43 -5.46
C GLY A 123 -7.97 18.01 -5.29
N SER A 124 -7.44 18.68 -6.32
CA SER A 124 -6.13 19.36 -6.22
C SER A 124 -6.14 20.57 -5.28
N GLU A 125 -7.30 21.18 -5.01
CA GLU A 125 -7.45 22.25 -4.00
C GLU A 125 -7.57 21.68 -2.58
N GLU A 126 -8.25 20.55 -2.45
CA GLU A 126 -8.35 19.78 -1.20
C GLU A 126 -6.96 19.30 -0.75
N LEU A 127 -6.18 18.70 -1.65
CA LEU A 127 -4.81 18.25 -1.37
C LEU A 127 -3.88 19.37 -0.89
N VAL A 128 -4.01 20.59 -1.43
CA VAL A 128 -3.24 21.75 -0.96
C VAL A 128 -3.51 22.02 0.51
N THR A 129 -4.78 21.93 0.93
CA THR A 129 -5.19 22.17 2.32
C THR A 129 -4.69 21.06 3.25
N VAL A 130 -4.78 19.81 2.79
CA VAL A 130 -4.32 18.63 3.54
C VAL A 130 -2.81 18.69 3.76
N VAL A 131 -2.03 18.94 2.69
CA VAL A 131 -0.56 19.02 2.77
C VAL A 131 -0.09 20.24 3.56
N GLU A 132 -0.80 21.38 3.47
CA GLU A 132 -0.53 22.55 4.31
C GLU A 132 -0.70 22.22 5.79
N SER A 133 -1.82 21.60 6.16
CA SER A 133 -2.11 21.20 7.54
C SER A 133 -1.06 20.22 8.08
N PHE A 134 -0.72 19.20 7.30
CA PHE A 134 0.33 18.26 7.66
C PHE A 134 1.68 18.94 7.88
N ALA A 135 2.11 19.79 6.95
CA ALA A 135 3.37 20.51 7.06
C ALA A 135 3.41 21.40 8.31
N GLU A 136 2.33 22.12 8.60
CA GLU A 136 2.21 22.94 9.82
C GLU A 136 2.35 22.07 11.09
N THR A 137 1.67 20.93 11.16
CA THR A 137 1.77 20.00 12.29
C THR A 137 3.20 19.47 12.48
N VAL A 138 3.88 19.07 11.40
CA VAL A 138 5.28 18.62 11.46
C VAL A 138 6.20 19.74 11.94
N GLN A 139 6.04 20.96 11.42
CA GLN A 139 6.85 22.11 11.85
C GLN A 139 6.68 22.42 13.33
N ASP A 140 5.43 22.38 13.82
CA ASP A 140 5.10 22.60 15.23
C ASP A 140 5.64 21.48 16.13
N ALA A 141 5.47 20.22 15.73
CA ALA A 141 5.94 19.04 16.47
C ALA A 141 7.47 19.04 16.62
N LEU A 142 8.19 19.30 15.52
CA LEU A 142 9.65 19.34 15.53
C LEU A 142 10.24 20.67 16.06
N GLY A 143 9.41 21.71 16.18
CA GLY A 143 9.87 23.07 16.48
C GLY A 143 10.85 23.61 15.42
N THR A 144 10.71 23.18 14.17
CA THR A 144 11.57 23.58 13.06
C THR A 144 10.75 24.10 11.89
N ASP A 145 11.29 25.11 11.20
CA ASP A 145 10.66 25.66 10.01
C ASP A 145 11.33 25.12 8.74
N PHE A 146 10.53 24.66 7.78
CA PHE A 146 10.97 24.38 6.41
C PHE A 146 10.13 25.15 5.39
N SER A 147 10.60 25.18 4.15
CA SER A 147 9.96 25.97 3.09
C SER A 147 8.74 25.25 2.53
N VAL A 148 7.57 25.85 2.64
CA VAL A 148 6.33 25.35 2.05
C VAL A 148 5.92 26.27 0.90
N THR A 149 5.84 25.73 -0.33
CA THR A 149 5.36 26.47 -1.52
C THR A 149 4.15 25.76 -2.11
N LEU A 150 2.97 26.17 -1.64
CA LEU A 150 1.71 25.53 -2.03
C LEU A 150 1.28 25.86 -3.45
N SER A 151 0.87 24.82 -4.15
CA SER A 151 0.53 24.81 -5.56
C SER A 151 -0.40 23.62 -5.82
N ARG A 152 -1.30 23.72 -6.80
CA ARG A 152 -2.19 22.60 -7.20
C ARG A 152 -1.47 21.55 -8.05
N ASN A 153 -0.15 21.66 -8.22
CA ASN A 153 0.64 20.68 -8.91
C ASN A 153 1.04 19.56 -7.94
N ALA A 154 0.76 18.32 -8.32
CA ALA A 154 1.05 17.14 -7.50
C ALA A 154 2.54 16.98 -7.17
N ASP A 155 3.45 17.28 -8.11
CA ASP A 155 4.89 17.19 -7.87
C ASP A 155 5.36 18.20 -6.81
N ASP A 156 4.84 19.45 -6.86
CA ASP A 156 5.14 20.47 -5.86
C ASP A 156 4.66 20.06 -4.46
N LEU A 157 3.48 19.43 -4.35
CA LEU A 157 2.94 18.92 -3.09
C LEU A 157 3.76 17.74 -2.55
N ALA A 158 4.14 16.80 -3.41
CA ALA A 158 5.02 15.70 -3.05
C ALA A 158 6.42 16.17 -2.59
N GLU A 159 6.96 17.24 -3.17
CA GLU A 159 8.23 17.84 -2.73
C GLU A 159 8.13 18.39 -1.29
N ILE A 160 6.97 18.94 -0.91
CA ILE A 160 6.74 19.39 0.48
C ILE A 160 6.75 18.20 1.43
N LEU A 161 6.05 17.11 1.09
CA LEU A 161 6.04 15.88 1.89
C LEU A 161 7.44 15.29 2.02
N GLY A 162 8.22 15.22 0.94
CA GLY A 162 9.62 14.77 1.00
C GLY A 162 10.52 15.68 1.84
N THR A 163 10.23 16.99 1.88
CA THR A 163 10.92 17.94 2.77
C THR A 163 10.56 17.68 4.23
N ALA A 164 9.28 17.42 4.53
CA ALA A 164 8.83 17.06 5.87
C ALA A 164 9.44 15.73 6.34
N ALA A 165 9.42 14.69 5.50
CA ALA A 165 10.07 13.40 5.78
C ALA A 165 11.58 13.56 6.06
N THR A 166 12.27 14.39 5.28
CA THR A 166 13.69 14.73 5.55
C THR A 166 13.86 15.41 6.92
N ALA A 167 12.96 16.35 7.27
CA ALA A 167 13.02 17.04 8.55
C ALA A 167 12.79 16.07 9.74
N ILE A 168 11.85 15.12 9.60
CA ILE A 168 11.60 14.07 10.59
C ILE A 168 12.84 13.18 10.76
N GLY A 169 13.46 12.73 9.67
CA GLY A 169 14.69 11.93 9.72
C GLY A 169 15.87 12.67 10.33
N ASP A 170 16.01 13.97 10.03
CA ASP A 170 17.07 14.82 10.58
C ASP A 170 16.87 15.14 12.08
N ALA A 171 15.64 15.01 12.60
CA ALA A 171 15.33 15.23 14.01
C ALA A 171 15.91 14.12 14.91
N ASN A 172 16.14 12.92 14.36
CA ASN A 172 16.70 11.76 15.09
C ASN A 172 15.92 11.50 16.39
N LEU A 173 14.59 11.37 16.25
CA LEU A 173 13.67 11.12 17.36
C LEU A 173 13.95 9.75 17.97
N ASP A 174 14.02 9.71 19.30
CA ASP A 174 14.16 8.49 20.07
C ASP A 174 12.77 7.95 20.44
N PRO A 175 12.44 6.67 20.18
CA PRO A 175 11.10 6.13 20.45
C PRO A 175 10.69 6.23 21.92
N ASP A 176 11.64 6.14 22.85
CA ASP A 176 11.37 6.22 24.29
C ASP A 176 11.31 7.69 24.75
N GLU A 177 12.31 8.51 24.39
CA GLU A 177 12.41 9.90 24.87
C GLU A 177 11.45 10.86 24.15
N ASP A 178 11.11 10.60 22.89
CA ASP A 178 10.32 11.46 22.02
C ASP A 178 8.94 10.86 21.65
N ALA A 179 8.45 9.87 22.41
CA ALA A 179 7.17 9.18 22.18
C ALA A 179 5.98 10.13 21.89
N ASP A 180 5.81 11.19 22.69
CA ASP A 180 4.73 12.18 22.50
C ASP A 180 4.84 12.92 21.14
N THR A 181 6.07 13.18 20.69
CA THR A 181 6.32 13.82 19.38
C THR A 181 6.01 12.84 18.26
N LEU A 182 6.42 11.59 18.41
CA LEU A 182 6.16 10.53 17.43
C LEU A 182 4.68 10.22 17.31
N GLU A 183 3.93 10.13 18.42
CA GLU A 183 2.47 9.99 18.41
C GLU A 183 1.80 11.13 17.63
N THR A 184 2.24 12.37 17.86
CA THR A 184 1.75 13.54 17.10
C THR A 184 2.03 13.42 15.60
N LEU A 185 3.19 12.90 15.21
CA LEU A 185 3.56 12.72 13.81
C LEU A 185 2.79 11.58 13.14
N VAL A 186 2.52 10.48 13.87
CA VAL A 186 1.67 9.38 13.41
C VAL A 186 0.25 9.90 13.17
N GLU A 187 -0.36 10.57 14.16
CA GLU A 187 -1.70 11.17 14.01
C GLU A 187 -1.76 12.13 12.80
N ALA A 188 -0.75 12.99 12.63
CA ALA A 188 -0.67 13.89 11.49
C ALA A 188 -0.61 13.15 10.15
N THR A 189 0.08 12.01 10.11
CA THR A 189 0.23 11.19 8.90
C THR A 189 -1.05 10.43 8.58
N GLU A 190 -1.75 9.92 9.60
CA GLU A 190 -3.09 9.34 9.43
C GLU A 190 -4.10 10.38 8.91
N GLU A 191 -4.06 11.60 9.43
CA GLU A 191 -4.89 12.72 8.95
C GLU A 191 -4.53 13.11 7.50
N LEU A 192 -3.24 13.11 7.15
CA LEU A 192 -2.77 13.32 5.77
C LEU A 192 -3.33 12.24 4.84
N GLN A 193 -3.19 10.96 5.18
CA GLN A 193 -3.68 9.84 4.38
C GLN A 193 -5.20 9.90 4.21
N SER A 194 -5.94 10.10 5.31
CA SER A 194 -7.40 10.28 5.23
C SER A 194 -7.79 11.48 4.37
N GLY A 195 -7.04 12.59 4.45
CA GLY A 195 -7.29 13.76 3.63
C GLY A 195 -7.01 13.54 2.14
N ILE A 196 -6.02 12.70 1.80
CA ILE A 196 -5.74 12.28 0.42
C ILE A 196 -6.85 11.38 -0.10
N ASP A 197 -7.29 10.40 0.69
CA ASP A 197 -8.36 9.46 0.32
C ASP A 197 -9.72 10.16 0.14
N ASP A 198 -9.96 11.25 0.88
CA ASP A 198 -11.18 12.05 0.77
C ASP A 198 -11.16 13.03 -0.42
N ALA A 199 -9.98 13.32 -1.00
CA ALA A 199 -9.85 14.28 -2.10
C ALA A 199 -10.44 13.73 -3.41
N GLU A 200 -11.09 14.59 -4.20
CA GLU A 200 -11.78 14.12 -5.41
C GLU A 200 -10.84 13.66 -6.53
N GLU A 201 -10.88 12.36 -6.85
CA GLU A 201 -10.17 11.80 -7.99
C GLU A 201 -10.94 12.01 -9.30
N TRP A 202 -10.21 12.02 -10.42
CA TRP A 202 -10.83 11.98 -11.74
C TRP A 202 -11.72 10.73 -11.94
N SER A 203 -11.39 9.64 -11.25
CA SER A 203 -12.16 8.39 -11.18
C SER A 203 -13.59 8.61 -10.70
N ASP A 204 -13.77 9.54 -9.76
CA ASP A 204 -15.01 9.75 -9.01
C ASP A 204 -16.05 10.49 -9.84
N LEU A 205 -15.58 11.32 -10.77
CA LEU A 205 -16.43 12.02 -11.72
C LEU A 205 -17.24 11.01 -12.56
N SER A 206 -18.53 11.30 -12.74
CA SER A 206 -19.32 10.54 -13.71
C SER A 206 -18.77 10.74 -15.13
N THR A 207 -19.03 9.78 -16.03
CA THR A 207 -18.64 9.89 -17.45
C THR A 207 -19.03 11.23 -18.08
N ARG A 208 -20.15 11.82 -17.65
CA ARG A 208 -20.61 13.11 -18.17
C ARG A 208 -19.78 14.27 -17.64
N GLU A 209 -19.41 14.24 -16.36
CA GLU A 209 -18.55 15.25 -15.75
C GLU A 209 -17.15 15.19 -16.34
N GLN A 210 -16.59 13.99 -16.52
CA GLN A 210 -15.31 13.82 -17.22
C GLN A 210 -15.36 14.38 -18.65
N LEU A 211 -16.43 14.09 -19.42
CA LEU A 211 -16.61 14.66 -20.75
C LEU A 211 -16.79 16.18 -20.74
N GLU A 212 -17.44 16.73 -19.72
CA GLU A 212 -17.60 18.18 -19.54
C GLU A 212 -16.25 18.83 -19.26
N ALA A 213 -15.44 18.28 -18.35
CA ALA A 213 -14.10 18.75 -18.01
C ALA A 213 -13.11 18.64 -19.18
N GLU A 214 -13.23 17.61 -20.01
CA GLU A 214 -12.46 17.47 -21.28
C GLU A 214 -13.00 18.39 -22.40
N GLY A 215 -14.01 19.22 -22.14
CA GLY A 215 -14.58 20.18 -23.10
C GLY A 215 -15.40 19.54 -24.21
N TYR A 216 -15.84 18.28 -24.06
CA TYR A 216 -16.58 17.56 -25.10
C TYR A 216 -17.89 18.24 -25.49
N TYR A 217 -18.55 18.92 -24.54
CA TYR A 217 -19.81 19.62 -24.79
C TYR A 217 -19.66 21.07 -25.27
N ASP A 218 -18.44 21.64 -25.30
CA ASP A 218 -18.18 23.05 -25.64
C ASP A 218 -18.54 23.42 -27.08
N VAL A 219 -18.69 22.41 -27.94
CA VAL A 219 -19.17 22.56 -29.32
C VAL A 219 -20.66 22.88 -29.43
N LEU A 220 -21.43 22.63 -28.37
CA LEU A 220 -22.88 22.76 -28.40
C LEU A 220 -23.33 24.17 -28.04
N ASP A 221 -24.04 24.81 -28.97
CA ASP A 221 -24.74 26.08 -28.70
C ASP A 221 -25.98 25.87 -27.80
N HIS A 222 -26.56 24.66 -27.82
CA HIS A 222 -27.64 24.26 -26.92
C HIS A 222 -27.72 22.73 -26.73
N ARG A 223 -28.20 22.27 -25.57
CA ARG A 223 -28.39 20.84 -25.24
C ARG A 223 -29.83 20.33 -25.47
N LYS A 224 -30.55 20.92 -26.41
CA LYS A 224 -31.97 20.56 -26.69
C LYS A 224 -32.13 19.24 -27.44
N ASP A 225 -31.14 18.84 -28.24
CA ASP A 225 -31.17 17.59 -28.98
C ASP A 225 -30.68 16.44 -28.09
N TYR A 226 -31.51 15.40 -27.94
CA TYR A 226 -31.21 14.25 -27.09
C TYR A 226 -30.84 13.01 -27.93
N PRO A 227 -29.75 12.28 -27.60
CA PRO A 227 -28.77 12.59 -26.55
C PRO A 227 -27.79 13.72 -26.94
N PRO A 228 -27.40 14.63 -26.02
CA PRO A 228 -26.48 15.73 -26.33
C PRO A 228 -25.10 15.23 -26.80
N GLU A 229 -24.68 14.05 -26.36
CA GLU A 229 -23.42 13.41 -26.75
C GLU A 229 -23.36 13.15 -28.26
N TRP A 230 -24.48 12.74 -28.86
CA TRP A 230 -24.58 12.55 -30.31
C TRP A 230 -24.61 13.88 -31.06
N GLY A 231 -25.22 14.90 -30.46
CA GLY A 231 -25.15 16.28 -30.96
C GLY A 231 -23.70 16.75 -31.07
N ALA A 232 -22.93 16.61 -30.00
CA ALA A 232 -21.53 17.00 -29.92
C ALA A 232 -20.67 16.22 -30.91
N LEU A 233 -20.84 14.90 -30.98
CA LEU A 233 -20.15 14.02 -31.93
C LEU A 233 -20.24 14.53 -33.37
N LYS A 234 -21.44 14.90 -33.83
CA LYS A 234 -21.67 15.42 -35.19
C LYS A 234 -20.97 16.75 -35.44
N VAL A 235 -20.75 17.57 -34.42
CA VAL A 235 -20.01 18.83 -34.55
C VAL A 235 -18.51 18.57 -34.56
N TRP A 236 -18.02 17.68 -33.70
CA TRP A 236 -16.61 17.27 -33.68
C TRP A 236 -16.18 16.56 -34.98
N GLU A 237 -17.03 15.69 -35.53
CA GLU A 237 -16.85 15.05 -36.85
C GLU A 237 -16.64 16.11 -37.94
N LYS A 238 -17.50 17.15 -37.97
CA LYS A 238 -17.39 18.24 -38.95
C LYS A 238 -16.14 19.11 -38.75
N ARG A 239 -15.65 19.23 -37.52
CA ARG A 239 -14.40 19.93 -37.18
C ARG A 239 -13.16 19.07 -37.41
N ASN A 240 -13.34 17.81 -37.82
CA ASN A 240 -12.28 16.83 -38.02
C ASN A 240 -11.40 16.59 -36.79
N ARG A 241 -11.97 16.70 -35.58
CA ARG A 241 -11.29 16.47 -34.30
C ARG A 241 -11.44 15.01 -33.86
N ALA A 242 -10.52 14.16 -34.31
CA ALA A 242 -10.58 12.71 -34.07
C ALA A 242 -10.34 12.36 -32.60
N ASP A 243 -9.50 13.11 -31.91
CA ASP A 243 -9.29 13.07 -30.46
C ASP A 243 -10.61 13.13 -29.67
N MET A 244 -11.49 14.08 -29.97
CA MET A 244 -12.79 14.19 -29.27
C MET A 244 -13.74 13.04 -29.62
N VAL A 245 -13.63 12.47 -30.83
CA VAL A 245 -14.42 11.30 -31.23
C VAL A 245 -13.92 10.03 -30.55
N LEU A 246 -12.60 9.89 -30.38
CA LEU A 246 -11.96 8.80 -29.65
C LEU A 246 -12.27 8.88 -28.15
N LEU A 247 -12.21 10.08 -27.57
CA LEU A 247 -12.67 10.33 -26.20
C LEU A 247 -14.11 9.83 -26.00
N ALA A 248 -15.03 10.21 -26.90
CA ALA A 248 -16.41 9.72 -26.83
C ALA A 248 -16.51 8.19 -27.02
N LEU A 249 -15.69 7.60 -27.89
CA LEU A 249 -15.67 6.15 -28.13
C LEU A 249 -15.21 5.37 -26.91
N ASP A 250 -14.23 5.88 -26.17
CA ASP A 250 -13.65 5.21 -25.02
C ASP A 250 -14.43 5.50 -23.73
N SER A 251 -14.95 6.72 -23.56
CA SER A 251 -15.74 7.11 -22.38
C SER A 251 -17.20 6.60 -22.44
N LEU A 252 -17.85 6.65 -23.62
CA LEU A 252 -19.28 6.32 -23.72
C LEU A 252 -19.50 4.83 -23.97
N GLN A 253 -19.89 4.09 -22.92
CA GLN A 253 -20.13 2.65 -22.95
C GLN A 253 -21.47 2.23 -23.62
N SER A 254 -22.00 3.05 -24.52
CA SER A 254 -23.27 2.79 -25.20
C SER A 254 -23.06 2.27 -26.61
N ASN A 255 -23.62 1.09 -26.94
CA ASN A 255 -23.60 0.53 -28.30
C ASN A 255 -24.08 1.52 -29.38
N PHE A 256 -25.01 2.42 -29.01
CA PHE A 256 -25.48 3.46 -29.92
C PHE A 256 -24.37 4.48 -30.22
N MET A 257 -23.67 4.94 -29.17
CA MET A 257 -22.58 5.91 -29.30
C MET A 257 -21.35 5.29 -29.95
N GLU A 258 -20.96 4.08 -29.54
CA GLU A 258 -19.83 3.34 -30.10
C GLU A 258 -19.95 3.23 -31.63
N ARG A 259 -21.09 2.72 -32.12
CA ARG A 259 -21.34 2.61 -33.57
C ARG A 259 -21.22 3.97 -34.27
N HIS A 260 -21.79 5.02 -33.69
CA HIS A 260 -21.75 6.34 -34.31
C HIS A 260 -20.35 6.97 -34.27
N CYS A 261 -19.55 6.71 -33.24
CA CYS A 261 -18.16 7.16 -33.18
C CYS A 261 -17.31 6.43 -34.24
N LEU A 262 -17.43 5.11 -34.36
CA LEU A 262 -16.72 4.33 -35.38
C LEU A 262 -17.11 4.76 -36.80
N GLU A 263 -18.40 4.98 -37.06
CA GLU A 263 -18.86 5.52 -38.34
C GLU A 263 -18.31 6.93 -38.61
N ALA A 264 -18.22 7.79 -37.60
CA ALA A 264 -17.65 9.13 -37.74
C ALA A 264 -16.16 9.06 -38.09
N LEU A 265 -15.38 8.25 -37.37
CA LEU A 265 -13.96 8.00 -37.68
C LEU A 265 -13.77 7.45 -39.10
N GLU A 266 -14.64 6.54 -39.54
CA GLU A 266 -14.62 6.00 -40.90
C GLU A 266 -14.92 7.07 -41.97
N ARG A 267 -15.76 8.06 -41.66
CA ARG A 267 -16.07 9.16 -42.59
C ARG A 267 -14.98 10.23 -42.59
N MET A 268 -14.38 10.48 -41.43
CA MET A 268 -13.31 11.46 -41.25
C MET A 268 -12.01 11.02 -41.95
N GLY A 269 -11.63 9.74 -41.84
CA GLY A 269 -10.36 9.25 -42.38
C GLY A 269 -9.15 9.99 -41.79
N ASN A 270 -9.24 10.38 -40.52
CA ASN A 270 -8.19 11.14 -39.84
C ASN A 270 -7.08 10.20 -39.35
N GLU A 271 -5.83 10.59 -39.55
CA GLU A 271 -4.63 9.82 -39.18
C GLU A 271 -4.51 9.55 -37.68
N ASP A 272 -5.02 10.44 -36.82
CA ASP A 272 -5.02 10.28 -35.36
C ASP A 272 -5.80 9.04 -34.92
N ALA A 273 -6.73 8.56 -35.75
CA ALA A 273 -7.50 7.35 -35.47
C ALA A 273 -6.75 6.06 -35.81
N VAL A 274 -5.66 6.11 -36.57
CA VAL A 274 -4.99 4.91 -37.11
C VAL A 274 -4.45 4.02 -36.00
N GLU A 275 -3.70 4.57 -35.04
CA GLU A 275 -3.12 3.79 -33.95
C GLU A 275 -4.19 3.15 -33.03
N PRO A 276 -5.19 3.91 -32.51
CA PRO A 276 -6.30 3.32 -31.76
C PRO A 276 -7.04 2.23 -32.54
N MET A 277 -7.25 2.43 -33.85
CA MET A 277 -7.92 1.44 -34.68
C MET A 277 -7.04 0.22 -34.97
N LEU A 278 -5.71 0.36 -35.05
CA LEU A 278 -4.80 -0.79 -35.17
C LEU A 278 -4.91 -1.71 -33.94
N GLN A 279 -4.94 -1.14 -32.74
CA GLN A 279 -5.09 -1.92 -31.50
C GLN A 279 -6.43 -2.67 -31.44
N ARG A 280 -7.52 -2.07 -31.93
CA ARG A 280 -8.83 -2.75 -32.07
C ARG A 280 -8.83 -3.79 -33.18
N ALA A 281 -8.21 -3.51 -34.32
CA ALA A 281 -8.11 -4.44 -35.45
C ALA A 281 -7.31 -5.71 -35.11
N GLN A 282 -6.29 -5.62 -34.25
CA GLN A 282 -5.58 -6.79 -33.71
C GLN A 282 -6.53 -7.75 -32.97
N ARG A 283 -7.58 -7.22 -32.34
CA ARG A 283 -8.67 -7.99 -31.70
C ARG A 283 -9.75 -8.46 -32.68
N ARG A 284 -9.50 -8.35 -34.00
CA ARG A 284 -10.40 -8.71 -35.11
C ARG A 284 -11.68 -7.87 -35.16
N ASP A 285 -11.63 -6.65 -34.64
CA ASP A 285 -12.71 -5.69 -34.79
C ASP A 285 -12.92 -5.32 -36.27
N LYS A 286 -14.11 -5.60 -36.79
CA LYS A 286 -14.44 -5.43 -38.22
C LYS A 286 -14.65 -3.97 -38.61
N ASP A 287 -15.07 -3.12 -37.68
CA ASP A 287 -15.27 -1.70 -37.94
C ASP A 287 -13.92 -0.99 -37.94
N ALA A 288 -13.02 -1.33 -37.01
CA ALA A 288 -11.64 -0.83 -37.02
C ALA A 288 -10.87 -1.19 -38.30
N ILE A 289 -10.98 -2.45 -38.78
CA ILE A 289 -10.37 -2.87 -40.05
C ILE A 289 -10.92 -2.07 -41.24
N ARG A 290 -12.21 -1.71 -41.21
CA ARG A 290 -12.84 -0.90 -42.27
C ARG A 290 -12.34 0.54 -42.25
N ILE A 291 -12.17 1.12 -41.06
CA ILE A 291 -11.64 2.48 -40.87
C ILE A 291 -10.20 2.55 -41.40
N LEU A 292 -9.35 1.58 -41.06
CA LEU A 292 -7.96 1.48 -41.55
C LEU A 292 -7.83 1.22 -43.05
N GLY A 293 -8.89 0.72 -43.69
CA GLY A 293 -8.92 0.39 -45.11
C GLY A 293 -9.23 1.58 -46.03
N LYS A 294 -9.50 2.76 -45.48
CA LYS A 294 -9.68 4.01 -46.21
C LYS A 294 -8.41 4.85 -46.21
#